data_AF-A0A2V8GDH2-F1
#
_entry.id   AF-A0A2V8GDH2-F1
#
_cell.length_a   1.000
_cell.length_b   1.000
_cell.length_c   1.000
_cell.angle_alpha   90.00
_cell.angle_beta   90.00
_cell.angle_gamma   90.00
#
_symmetry.space_group_name_H-M   'P 1'
#
loop_
_entity.id
_entity.type
_entity.pdbx_description
1 polymer ?
#
loop_
_entity_poly.entity_id
_entity_poly.type
_entity_poly.pdbx_seq_one_letter_code
_entity_poly.pdbx_strand_id
1 'polypeptide(L)'
;MRVPLIVSIVIAFAAAIPVVSQQGRGGPIVPPVITSPPGSAAVEQKTPGAKAAATIVESFDGLGVGFDGPQGPGRGGNPSDNSLAVGLNHIVQTVNSRMAIFTKKGKQFDTTGKVLYGSVATSNVFKGFGGTCEARNNGDAVVRYDQLADRWLIVMPIFGRAAVRPDQPGEWKADGRAYLSPPGRPGQPGPAAALFQPPAPTPSPSPAVGQETQRGRAGQPGGRGQEGVRIPATALP
;
A
#
# COMPACT_ATOMS: atom_id res chain seq x y z
N MET A 1 73.35 -20.76 -19.15
CA MET A 1 72.58 -20.85 -20.41
C MET A 1 71.12 -21.12 -20.07
N ARG A 2 70.22 -20.59 -20.89
CA ARG A 2 68.83 -20.22 -20.57
C ARG A 2 67.87 -21.40 -20.38
N VAL A 3 66.95 -21.22 -19.44
CA VAL A 3 65.73 -22.01 -19.20
C VAL A 3 64.75 -21.83 -20.37
N PRO A 4 64.15 -22.88 -20.95
CA PRO A 4 63.02 -22.71 -21.84
C PRO A 4 61.70 -22.61 -21.04
N LEU A 5 61.08 -21.44 -21.19
CA LEU A 5 59.76 -21.07 -20.71
C LEU A 5 58.70 -21.77 -21.57
N ILE A 6 57.85 -22.62 -20.98
CA ILE A 6 56.68 -23.18 -21.69
C ILE A 6 55.51 -22.23 -21.47
N VAL A 7 55.19 -21.44 -22.49
CA VAL A 7 53.99 -20.60 -22.55
C VAL A 7 52.82 -21.48 -23.02
N SER A 8 51.89 -21.79 -22.12
CA SER A 8 50.62 -22.41 -22.50
C SER A 8 49.66 -21.33 -23.01
N ILE A 9 49.39 -21.33 -24.31
CA ILE A 9 48.36 -20.50 -24.94
C ILE A 9 47.00 -21.14 -24.65
N VAL A 10 46.19 -20.50 -23.81
CA VAL A 10 44.76 -20.83 -23.70
C VAL A 10 44.03 -20.12 -24.84
N ILE A 11 43.63 -20.86 -25.86
CA ILE A 11 42.76 -20.35 -26.92
C ILE A 11 41.35 -20.23 -26.34
N ALA A 12 40.94 -19.01 -26.01
CA ALA A 12 39.56 -18.71 -25.67
C ALA A 12 38.72 -18.72 -26.97
N PHE A 13 37.95 -19.79 -27.19
CA PHE A 13 36.88 -19.77 -28.18
C PHE A 13 35.75 -18.87 -27.65
N ALA A 14 35.70 -17.63 -28.14
CA ALA A 14 34.53 -16.79 -28.01
C ALA A 14 33.43 -17.34 -28.92
N ALA A 15 32.59 -18.24 -28.38
CA ALA A 15 31.34 -18.58 -29.02
C ALA A 15 30.39 -17.38 -28.89
N ALA A 16 30.30 -16.59 -29.96
CA ALA A 16 29.24 -15.60 -30.10
C ALA A 16 27.90 -16.36 -30.16
N ILE A 17 27.18 -16.40 -29.04
CA ILE A 17 25.79 -16.84 -29.02
C ILE A 17 25.01 -15.81 -29.84
N PRO A 18 24.34 -16.19 -30.95
CA PRO A 18 23.43 -15.27 -31.59
C PRO A 18 22.32 -14.97 -30.58
N VAL A 19 22.25 -13.71 -30.14
CA VAL A 19 21.04 -13.18 -29.51
C VAL A 19 19.96 -13.24 -30.57
N VAL A 20 19.20 -14.33 -30.58
CA VAL A 20 17.94 -14.40 -31.31
C VAL A 20 16.98 -13.50 -30.55
N SER A 21 16.96 -12.22 -30.92
CA SER A 21 15.88 -11.30 -30.61
C SER A 21 14.65 -11.72 -31.41
N GLN A 22 14.01 -12.83 -31.03
CA GLN A 22 12.62 -13.06 -31.37
C GLN A 22 11.75 -12.26 -30.39
N GLN A 23 11.82 -10.92 -30.50
CA GLN A 23 10.60 -10.14 -30.34
C GLN A 23 9.71 -10.54 -31.50
N GLY A 24 8.96 -11.62 -31.32
CA GLY A 24 7.77 -11.84 -32.12
C GLY A 24 6.97 -10.55 -32.02
N ARG A 25 6.84 -9.84 -33.14
CA ARG A 25 5.88 -8.75 -33.26
C ARG A 25 4.54 -9.38 -32.87
N GLY A 26 4.09 -9.10 -31.65
CA GLY A 26 2.76 -9.52 -31.21
C GLY A 26 1.79 -9.04 -32.28
N GLY A 27 0.96 -9.96 -32.77
CA GLY A 27 -0.11 -9.60 -33.70
C GLY A 27 -0.94 -8.43 -33.13
N PRO A 28 -1.73 -7.76 -33.96
CA PRO A 28 -2.56 -6.65 -33.50
C PRO A 28 -3.33 -7.08 -32.25
N ILE A 29 -3.17 -6.31 -31.17
CA ILE A 29 -3.89 -6.53 -29.92
C ILE A 29 -5.37 -6.32 -30.25
N VAL A 30 -6.12 -7.42 -30.40
CA VAL A 30 -7.57 -7.36 -30.53
C VAL A 30 -8.11 -7.15 -29.12
N PRO A 31 -8.72 -5.99 -28.81
CA PRO A 31 -9.31 -5.79 -27.51
C PRO A 31 -10.40 -6.85 -27.27
N PRO A 32 -10.48 -7.43 -26.07
CA PRO A 32 -11.54 -8.37 -25.76
C PRO A 32 -12.90 -7.67 -25.91
N VAL A 33 -13.83 -8.33 -26.61
CA VAL A 33 -15.22 -7.87 -26.62
C VAL A 33 -15.83 -8.24 -25.27
N ILE A 34 -16.01 -7.23 -24.41
CA ILE A 34 -16.72 -7.40 -23.14
C ILE A 34 -18.19 -7.61 -23.48
N THR A 35 -18.68 -8.85 -23.34
CA THR A 35 -20.09 -9.19 -23.52
C THR A 35 -20.70 -9.56 -22.16
N SER A 36 -21.93 -9.11 -21.92
CA SER A 36 -22.73 -9.61 -20.81
C SER A 36 -23.42 -10.90 -21.24
N PRO A 37 -23.28 -12.02 -20.51
CA PRO A 37 -24.02 -13.24 -20.80
C PRO A 37 -25.53 -13.00 -20.91
N PRO A 38 -26.24 -13.74 -21.79
CA PRO A 38 -27.70 -13.74 -21.80
C PRO A 38 -28.26 -13.97 -20.38
N GLY A 39 -29.15 -13.09 -19.93
CA GLY A 39 -29.72 -13.13 -18.58
C GLY A 39 -29.02 -12.26 -17.53
N SER A 40 -27.88 -11.63 -17.81
CA SER A 40 -27.22 -10.72 -16.85
C SER A 40 -28.13 -9.57 -16.38
N ALA A 41 -28.95 -9.02 -17.27
CA ALA A 41 -29.91 -7.98 -16.93
C ALA A 41 -31.00 -8.44 -15.93
N ALA A 42 -31.27 -9.75 -15.85
CA ALA A 42 -32.29 -10.32 -14.96
C ALA A 42 -31.78 -10.54 -13.53
N VAL A 43 -30.45 -10.63 -13.33
CA VAL A 43 -29.83 -10.77 -12.00
C VAL A 43 -29.28 -9.45 -11.45
N GLU A 44 -29.31 -8.39 -12.26
CA GLU A 44 -28.89 -7.06 -11.85
C GLU A 44 -29.86 -6.50 -10.81
N GLN A 45 -29.36 -6.23 -9.60
CA GLN A 45 -30.14 -5.56 -8.56
C GLN A 45 -30.23 -4.06 -8.86
N LYS A 46 -31.43 -3.60 -9.24
CA LYS A 46 -31.68 -2.18 -9.60
C LYS A 46 -32.31 -1.35 -8.49
N THR A 47 -32.73 -2.00 -7.41
CA THR A 47 -33.37 -1.37 -6.26
C THR A 47 -32.85 -1.98 -4.96
N PRO A 48 -32.86 -1.23 -3.85
CA PRO A 48 -32.63 -1.81 -2.53
C PRO A 48 -33.61 -2.97 -2.26
N GLY A 49 -33.16 -3.96 -1.47
CA GLY A 49 -34.06 -5.02 -1.01
C GLY A 49 -35.12 -4.51 -0.05
N ALA A 50 -36.19 -5.28 0.17
CA ALA A 50 -37.29 -4.91 1.06
C ALA A 50 -36.96 -5.02 2.57
N LYS A 51 -35.78 -5.55 2.93
CA LYS A 51 -35.34 -5.66 4.32
C LYS A 51 -34.93 -4.29 4.85
N ALA A 52 -35.09 -4.09 6.15
CA ALA A 52 -34.58 -2.91 6.84
C ALA A 52 -33.07 -2.73 6.56
N ALA A 53 -32.64 -1.48 6.46
CA ALA A 53 -31.23 -1.15 6.32
C ALA A 53 -30.44 -1.64 7.52
N ALA A 54 -29.15 -1.93 7.31
CA ALA A 54 -28.25 -2.22 8.41
C ALA A 54 -28.16 -1.01 9.35
N THR A 55 -28.26 -1.25 10.66
CA THR A 55 -28.09 -0.21 11.66
C THR A 55 -26.60 0.11 11.83
N ILE A 56 -26.25 1.39 11.78
CA ILE A 56 -24.92 1.85 12.16
C ILE A 56 -24.84 1.83 13.68
N VAL A 57 -24.02 0.93 14.22
CA VAL A 57 -23.83 0.77 15.67
C VAL A 57 -22.61 1.50 16.20
N GLU A 58 -21.65 1.80 15.33
CA GLU A 58 -20.40 2.47 15.65
C GLU A 58 -19.94 3.27 14.43
N SER A 59 -19.32 4.42 14.64
CA SER A 59 -18.73 5.26 13.60
C SER A 59 -17.53 5.99 14.17
N PHE A 60 -16.43 6.03 13.42
CA PHE A 60 -15.21 6.74 13.76
C PHE A 60 -14.45 7.09 12.47
N ASP A 61 -13.59 8.09 12.51
CA ASP A 61 -12.96 8.67 11.31
C ASP A 61 -12.06 7.70 10.54
N GLY A 62 -11.46 6.74 11.25
CA GLY A 62 -10.54 5.77 10.66
C GLY A 62 -9.22 6.39 10.22
N LEU A 63 -8.50 5.69 9.35
CA LEU A 63 -7.21 6.12 8.82
C LEU A 63 -7.41 7.08 7.65
N GLY A 64 -7.05 8.35 7.82
CA GLY A 64 -7.22 9.37 6.79
C GLY A 64 -6.81 10.76 7.22
N VAL A 65 -7.46 11.79 6.67
CA VAL A 65 -7.29 13.18 7.10
C VAL A 65 -7.71 13.31 8.56
N GLY A 66 -6.87 13.94 9.38
CA GLY A 66 -7.14 14.11 10.81
C GLY A 66 -6.77 12.90 11.69
N PHE A 67 -6.31 11.79 11.09
CA PHE A 67 -5.80 10.67 11.88
C PHE A 67 -4.59 11.09 12.72
N ASP A 68 -4.64 10.76 14.01
CA ASP A 68 -3.52 10.87 14.94
C ASP A 68 -3.39 9.57 15.74
N GLY A 69 -2.17 9.06 15.85
CA GLY A 69 -1.90 7.74 16.38
C GLY A 69 -0.52 7.62 17.01
N PRO A 70 -0.23 6.51 17.70
CA PRO A 70 1.04 6.34 18.44
C PRO A 70 2.29 6.45 17.56
N GLN A 71 2.18 6.17 16.26
CA GLN A 71 3.28 6.26 15.29
C GLN A 71 3.21 7.55 14.45
N GLY A 72 2.39 8.52 14.87
CA GLY A 72 2.23 9.83 14.27
C GLY A 72 1.03 9.96 13.34
N PRO A 73 0.87 11.16 12.74
CA PRO A 73 -0.33 11.52 12.01
C PRO A 73 -0.51 10.75 10.71
N GLY A 74 -1.75 10.69 10.26
CA GLY A 74 -2.11 10.14 8.95
C GLY A 74 -1.49 10.95 7.82
N ARG A 75 -1.24 10.28 6.70
CA ARG A 75 -0.99 10.96 5.43
C ARG A 75 -2.22 10.78 4.56
N GLY A 76 -2.71 11.90 4.01
CA GLY A 76 -3.74 11.85 2.98
C GLY A 76 -3.24 11.18 1.70
N GLY A 77 -4.18 10.78 0.86
CA GLY A 77 -3.97 10.20 -0.46
C GLY A 77 -5.33 10.15 -1.15
N ASN A 78 -5.44 10.78 -2.32
CA ASN A 78 -6.68 10.84 -3.09
C ASN A 78 -6.45 10.27 -4.50
N PRO A 79 -7.35 9.41 -5.03
CA PRO A 79 -8.45 8.79 -4.30
C PRO A 79 -7.95 7.82 -3.22
N SER A 80 -8.83 7.51 -2.28
CA SER A 80 -8.54 6.63 -1.16
C SER A 80 -8.82 5.17 -1.55
N ASP A 81 -7.79 4.32 -1.45
CA ASP A 81 -7.90 2.88 -1.72
C ASP A 81 -7.97 2.13 -0.39
N ASN A 82 -9.17 1.78 0.05
CA ASN A 82 -9.41 1.25 1.39
C ASN A 82 -9.62 -0.27 1.40
N SER A 83 -9.00 -0.95 2.36
CA SER A 83 -9.43 -2.27 2.80
C SER A 83 -9.59 -2.30 4.30
N LEU A 84 -10.57 -3.05 4.81
CA LEU A 84 -10.85 -3.14 6.23
C LEU A 84 -11.37 -4.53 6.57
N ALA A 85 -10.97 -5.02 7.74
CA ALA A 85 -11.57 -6.19 8.34
C ALA A 85 -11.72 -6.03 9.86
N VAL A 86 -12.75 -6.72 10.38
CA VAL A 86 -13.13 -6.68 11.79
C VAL A 86 -12.86 -8.05 12.38
N GLY A 87 -11.92 -8.12 13.33
CA GLY A 87 -11.64 -9.31 14.11
C GLY A 87 -12.44 -9.34 15.42
N LEU A 88 -12.09 -10.26 16.32
CA LEU A 88 -12.78 -10.38 17.62
C LEU A 88 -12.70 -9.07 18.44
N ASN A 89 -11.51 -8.49 18.52
CA ASN A 89 -11.22 -7.34 19.39
C ASN A 89 -10.63 -6.12 18.64
N HIS A 90 -10.24 -6.28 17.39
CA HIS A 90 -9.53 -5.25 16.64
C HIS A 90 -10.17 -5.00 15.29
N ILE A 91 -10.06 -3.78 14.79
CA ILE A 91 -10.36 -3.41 13.42
C ILE A 91 -9.03 -3.08 12.76
N VAL A 92 -8.71 -3.72 11.64
CA VAL A 92 -7.51 -3.40 10.86
C VAL A 92 -7.95 -2.75 9.57
N GLN A 93 -7.35 -1.61 9.26
CA GLN A 93 -7.62 -0.84 8.04
C GLN A 93 -6.30 -0.60 7.31
N THR A 94 -6.33 -0.77 5.99
CA THR A 94 -5.31 -0.26 5.07
C THR A 94 -5.93 0.86 4.23
N VAL A 95 -5.16 1.92 4.00
CA VAL A 95 -5.54 3.05 3.14
C VAL A 95 -4.34 3.41 2.28
N ASN A 96 -4.49 3.20 0.96
CA ASN A 96 -3.40 3.22 0.00
C ASN A 96 -2.20 2.41 0.55
N SER A 97 -1.14 3.09 0.98
CA SER A 97 0.11 2.46 1.44
C SER A 97 0.33 2.51 2.95
N ARG A 98 -0.73 2.77 3.72
CA ARG A 98 -0.70 2.87 5.18
C ARG A 98 -1.63 1.87 5.81
N MET A 99 -1.33 1.47 7.04
CA MET A 99 -2.18 0.64 7.87
C MET A 99 -2.36 1.21 9.27
N ALA A 100 -3.50 0.91 9.87
CA ALA A 100 -3.83 1.21 11.25
C ALA A 100 -4.62 0.07 11.90
N ILE A 101 -4.53 -0.02 13.23
CA ILE A 101 -5.27 -0.96 14.06
C ILE A 101 -6.03 -0.16 15.11
N PHE A 102 -7.33 -0.42 15.20
CA PHE A 102 -8.24 0.23 16.13
C PHE A 102 -8.86 -0.77 17.10
N THR A 103 -9.32 -0.29 18.24
CA THR A 103 -10.15 -1.09 19.15
C THR A 103 -11.48 -1.43 18.49
N LYS A 104 -12.01 -2.61 18.83
CA LYS A 104 -13.43 -2.94 18.66
C LYS A 104 -14.05 -3.18 20.03
N LYS A 105 -15.18 -2.50 20.28
CA LYS A 105 -16.00 -2.75 21.46
C LYS A 105 -16.41 -4.23 21.52
N GLY A 106 -16.14 -4.86 22.66
CA GLY A 106 -16.31 -6.28 22.87
C GLY A 106 -15.73 -6.73 24.20
N LYS A 107 -15.17 -7.95 24.24
CA LYS A 107 -14.64 -8.53 25.48
C LYS A 107 -13.38 -7.81 25.99
N GLN A 108 -12.53 -7.34 25.07
CA GLN A 108 -11.24 -6.77 25.42
C GLN A 108 -11.26 -5.23 25.55
N PHE A 109 -12.12 -4.55 24.79
CA PHE A 109 -12.21 -3.09 24.78
C PHE A 109 -13.65 -2.64 24.98
N ASP A 110 -13.82 -1.55 25.70
CA ASP A 110 -15.11 -0.88 25.96
C ASP A 110 -15.55 0.07 24.83
N THR A 111 -14.62 0.40 23.93
CA THR A 111 -14.75 1.41 22.89
C THR A 111 -14.40 0.84 21.51
N THR A 112 -15.01 1.38 20.46
CA THR A 112 -14.64 1.15 19.06
C THR A 112 -13.92 2.38 18.52
N GLY A 113 -12.87 2.19 17.72
CA GLY A 113 -12.23 3.27 16.99
C GLY A 113 -11.04 3.96 17.69
N LYS A 114 -10.67 3.55 18.92
CA LYS A 114 -9.44 4.06 19.54
C LYS A 114 -8.22 3.51 18.79
N VAL A 115 -7.32 4.40 18.37
CA VAL A 115 -6.09 4.02 17.65
C VAL A 115 -5.14 3.28 18.58
N LEU A 116 -4.73 2.09 18.15
CA LEU A 116 -3.72 1.27 18.84
C LEU A 116 -2.40 1.23 18.05
N TYR A 117 -2.48 1.40 16.73
CA TYR A 117 -1.35 1.34 15.82
C TYR A 117 -1.67 2.13 14.55
N GLY A 118 -0.68 2.82 13.97
CA GLY A 118 -0.80 3.63 12.77
C GLY A 118 -0.26 5.06 12.98
N SER A 119 0.04 5.83 11.93
CA SER A 119 -0.07 5.52 10.49
C SER A 119 1.23 4.90 9.94
N VAL A 120 1.29 3.57 9.85
CA VAL A 120 2.52 2.86 9.48
C VAL A 120 2.44 2.34 8.04
N ALA A 121 3.58 2.27 7.35
CA ALA A 121 3.67 1.65 6.03
C ALA A 121 3.19 0.18 6.07
N THR A 122 2.34 -0.23 5.13
CA THR A 122 1.80 -1.60 5.11
C THR A 122 2.89 -2.67 4.97
N SER A 123 3.98 -2.36 4.26
CA SER A 123 5.16 -3.24 4.16
C SER A 123 5.79 -3.60 5.52
N ASN A 124 5.47 -2.87 6.60
CA ASN A 124 5.94 -3.18 7.94
C ASN A 124 5.42 -4.52 8.48
N VAL A 125 4.31 -5.05 7.94
CA VAL A 125 3.86 -6.43 8.21
C VAL A 125 4.92 -7.46 7.82
N PHE A 126 5.73 -7.14 6.82
CA PHE A 126 6.83 -7.98 6.33
C PHE A 126 8.18 -7.57 6.91
N LYS A 127 8.21 -6.84 8.04
CA LYS A 127 9.47 -6.44 8.66
C LYS A 127 10.28 -7.67 9.06
N GLY A 128 11.54 -7.68 8.65
CA GLY A 128 12.43 -8.81 8.87
C GLY A 128 12.13 -10.00 7.96
N PHE A 129 11.25 -9.90 6.95
CA PHE A 129 11.00 -10.93 5.91
C PHE A 129 12.06 -10.90 4.78
N GLY A 130 12.73 -9.77 4.58
CA GLY A 130 13.68 -9.56 3.49
C GLY A 130 13.01 -9.54 2.11
N GLY A 131 13.84 -9.40 1.08
CA GLY A 131 13.37 -9.39 -0.31
C GLY A 131 12.39 -8.25 -0.61
N THR A 132 11.59 -8.45 -1.66
CA THR A 132 10.74 -7.38 -2.20
C THR A 132 9.57 -7.00 -1.28
N CYS A 133 9.01 -7.93 -0.51
CA CYS A 133 7.89 -7.65 0.39
C CYS A 133 8.27 -6.74 1.56
N GLU A 134 9.49 -6.85 2.08
CA GLU A 134 9.99 -5.91 3.09
C GLU A 134 10.42 -4.57 2.47
N ALA A 135 11.11 -4.64 1.31
CA ALA A 135 11.75 -3.47 0.71
C ALA A 135 10.79 -2.55 -0.05
N ARG A 136 9.60 -3.04 -0.45
CA ARG A 136 8.63 -2.26 -1.23
C ARG A 136 7.30 -2.17 -0.51
N ASN A 137 6.72 -0.99 -0.58
CA ASN A 137 5.35 -0.71 -0.15
C ASN A 137 4.48 -0.48 -1.40
N ASN A 138 3.16 -0.67 -1.28
CA ASN A 138 2.22 -0.40 -2.38
C ASN A 138 0.87 0.09 -1.86
N GLY A 139 -0.02 0.47 -2.79
CA GLY A 139 -1.36 1.00 -2.51
C GLY A 139 -2.49 -0.04 -2.44
N ASP A 140 -2.24 -1.28 -2.86
CA ASP A 140 -3.29 -2.26 -3.18
C ASP A 140 -3.39 -3.37 -2.14
N ALA A 141 -3.00 -3.07 -0.89
CA ALA A 141 -3.04 -4.05 0.17
C ALA A 141 -4.46 -4.32 0.63
N VAL A 142 -4.83 -5.60 0.68
CA VAL A 142 -6.13 -6.07 1.16
C VAL A 142 -5.96 -6.74 2.51
N VAL A 143 -6.83 -6.41 3.46
CA VAL A 143 -6.88 -7.06 4.77
C VAL A 143 -8.20 -7.81 4.94
N ARG A 144 -8.11 -9.04 5.44
CA ARG A 144 -9.23 -9.90 5.84
C ARG A 144 -8.95 -10.51 7.19
N TYR A 145 -10.01 -10.96 7.84
CA TYR A 145 -9.92 -11.71 9.08
C TYR A 145 -10.54 -13.09 8.86
N ASP A 146 -9.73 -14.12 9.05
CA ASP A 146 -10.14 -15.52 8.99
C ASP A 146 -10.69 -15.91 10.36
N GLN A 147 -12.02 -15.93 10.46
CA GLN A 147 -12.73 -16.20 11.72
C GLN A 147 -12.57 -17.65 12.19
N LEU A 148 -12.32 -18.59 11.26
CA LEU A 148 -12.19 -20.00 11.60
C LEU A 148 -10.79 -20.32 12.13
N ALA A 149 -9.77 -19.63 11.62
CA ALA A 149 -8.38 -19.81 12.04
C ALA A 149 -7.88 -18.73 13.01
N ASP A 150 -8.76 -17.81 13.45
CA ASP A 150 -8.45 -16.69 14.35
C ASP A 150 -7.17 -15.93 13.95
N ARG A 151 -7.13 -15.45 12.70
CA ARG A 151 -5.93 -14.77 12.18
C ARG A 151 -6.26 -13.72 11.13
N TRP A 152 -5.36 -12.74 11.01
CA TRP A 152 -5.39 -11.75 9.95
C TRP A 152 -4.76 -12.31 8.68
N LEU A 153 -5.43 -12.08 7.55
CA LEU A 153 -4.89 -12.31 6.22
C LEU A 153 -4.62 -10.94 5.58
N ILE A 154 -3.35 -10.66 5.29
CA ILE A 154 -2.94 -9.43 4.63
C ILE A 154 -2.26 -9.81 3.32
N VAL A 155 -2.79 -9.31 2.21
CA VAL A 155 -2.24 -9.51 0.87
C VAL A 155 -1.71 -8.18 0.39
N MET A 156 -0.43 -8.13 0.03
CA MET A 156 0.24 -6.94 -0.48
C MET A 156 0.89 -7.28 -1.84
N PRO A 157 0.19 -7.04 -2.97
CA PRO A 157 0.64 -7.48 -4.29
C PRO A 157 1.76 -6.58 -4.85
N ILE A 158 2.81 -7.17 -5.40
CA ILE A 158 3.88 -6.40 -6.05
C ILE A 158 3.80 -6.58 -7.56
N PHE A 159 3.40 -5.52 -8.27
CA PHE A 159 3.19 -5.52 -9.73
C PHE A 159 4.48 -5.25 -10.53
N GLY A 160 5.58 -5.85 -10.11
CA GLY A 160 6.87 -5.73 -10.81
C GLY A 160 7.73 -6.95 -10.57
N ARG A 161 8.66 -7.22 -11.49
CA ARG A 161 9.59 -8.34 -11.34
C ARG A 161 10.45 -8.13 -10.08
N ALA A 162 10.41 -9.11 -9.18
CA ALA A 162 11.33 -9.23 -8.07
C ALA A 162 12.68 -9.77 -8.56
N ALA A 163 13.70 -9.70 -7.69
CA ALA A 163 14.95 -10.42 -7.94
C ALA A 163 14.67 -11.93 -8.07
N VAL A 164 15.37 -12.60 -8.99
CA VAL A 164 15.24 -14.05 -9.17
C VAL A 164 15.68 -14.75 -7.90
N ARG A 165 14.85 -15.69 -7.43
CA ARG A 165 15.19 -16.54 -6.28
C ARG A 165 15.72 -17.89 -6.76
N PRO A 166 16.66 -18.51 -6.01
CA PRO A 166 17.13 -19.86 -6.34
C PRO A 166 16.01 -20.91 -6.40
N ASP A 167 14.94 -20.74 -5.61
CA ASP A 167 13.79 -21.63 -5.54
C ASP A 167 12.58 -21.12 -6.36
N GLN A 168 12.80 -20.15 -7.26
CA GLN A 168 11.75 -19.64 -8.13
C GLN A 168 11.26 -20.76 -9.08
N PRO A 169 9.95 -21.03 -9.15
CA PRO A 169 9.41 -21.98 -10.11
C PRO A 169 9.60 -21.46 -11.53
N GLY A 170 9.76 -22.38 -12.48
CA GLY A 170 9.68 -22.04 -13.90
C GLY A 170 8.29 -21.51 -14.26
N GLU A 171 8.16 -20.98 -15.48
CA GLU A 171 6.90 -20.47 -15.99
C GLU A 171 5.80 -21.54 -15.97
N TRP A 172 4.66 -21.19 -15.39
CA TRP A 172 3.50 -22.06 -15.31
C TRP A 172 2.77 -22.12 -16.64
N LYS A 173 2.28 -23.31 -17.02
CA LYS A 173 1.53 -23.53 -18.26
C LYS A 173 0.04 -23.60 -17.94
N ALA A 174 -0.79 -23.01 -18.80
CA ALA A 174 -2.24 -23.10 -18.69
C ALA A 174 -2.73 -24.48 -19.19
N ASP A 175 -2.46 -25.53 -18.41
CA ASP A 175 -2.77 -26.93 -18.76
C ASP A 175 -3.75 -27.60 -17.77
N GLY A 176 -4.44 -26.78 -16.97
CA GLY A 176 -5.42 -27.25 -15.98
C GLY A 176 -4.81 -27.73 -14.66
N ARG A 177 -3.49 -27.77 -14.53
CA ARG A 177 -2.83 -28.07 -13.25
C ARG A 177 -2.84 -26.87 -12.32
N ALA A 178 -3.10 -27.13 -11.03
CA ALA A 178 -2.88 -26.15 -9.98
C ALA A 178 -1.40 -26.16 -9.58
N TYR A 179 -0.80 -24.98 -9.48
CA TYR A 179 0.57 -24.80 -9.02
C TYR A 179 0.59 -24.28 -7.60
N LEU A 180 1.45 -24.86 -6.77
CA LEU A 180 1.70 -24.37 -5.42
C LEU A 180 2.72 -23.24 -5.48
N SER A 181 2.35 -22.08 -4.94
CA SER A 181 3.28 -20.97 -4.75
C SER A 181 4.30 -21.34 -3.66
N PRO A 182 5.61 -21.27 -3.92
CA PRO A 182 6.60 -21.52 -2.88
C PRO A 182 6.51 -20.43 -1.81
N PRO A 183 6.63 -20.78 -0.52
CA PRO A 183 6.72 -19.79 0.55
C PRO A 183 7.84 -18.78 0.28
N GLY A 184 7.65 -17.53 0.67
CA GLY A 184 8.71 -16.52 0.53
C GLY A 184 9.88 -16.69 1.49
N ARG A 185 9.72 -17.52 2.53
CA ARG A 185 10.77 -17.98 3.44
C ARG A 185 10.63 -19.46 3.76
N PRO A 186 11.73 -20.23 3.86
CA PRO A 186 11.70 -21.59 4.35
C PRO A 186 11.05 -21.70 5.75
N GLY A 187 10.34 -22.80 6.01
CA GLY A 187 9.76 -23.08 7.33
C GLY A 187 8.57 -22.20 7.73
N GLN A 188 7.96 -21.47 6.79
CA GLN A 188 6.73 -20.72 7.02
C GLN A 188 5.48 -21.56 6.68
N PRO A 189 4.34 -21.38 7.40
CA PRO A 189 4.14 -20.40 8.48
C PRO A 189 4.89 -20.79 9.77
N GLY A 190 5.60 -19.82 10.34
CA GLY A 190 6.30 -19.97 11.62
C GLY A 190 5.42 -19.58 12.81
N PRO A 191 6.00 -19.54 14.03
CA PRO A 191 5.31 -18.99 15.20
C PRO A 191 4.93 -17.53 14.96
N ALA A 192 3.83 -17.09 15.59
CA ALA A 192 3.41 -15.71 15.53
C ALA A 192 4.50 -14.78 16.09
N ALA A 193 4.81 -13.72 15.36
CA ALA A 193 5.76 -12.69 15.77
C ALA A 193 5.01 -11.39 16.08
N ALA A 194 5.54 -10.61 17.03
CA ALA A 194 5.01 -9.28 17.30
C ALA A 194 5.21 -8.37 16.07
N LEU A 195 4.18 -7.58 15.75
CA LEU A 195 4.29 -6.56 14.72
C LEU A 195 5.34 -5.53 15.12
N PHE A 196 6.28 -5.22 14.21
CA PHE A 196 7.32 -4.23 14.47
C PHE A 196 6.70 -2.87 14.81
N GLN A 197 7.23 -2.22 15.83
CA GLN A 197 6.83 -0.89 16.28
C GLN A 197 7.85 0.13 15.76
N PRO A 198 7.51 0.93 14.73
CA PRO A 198 8.36 2.04 14.34
C PRO A 198 8.53 3.03 15.50
N PRO A 199 9.70 3.66 15.64
CA PRO A 199 9.88 4.73 16.61
C PRO A 199 8.88 5.86 16.32
N ALA A 200 8.41 6.51 17.37
CA ALA A 200 7.56 7.69 17.24
C ALA A 200 8.32 8.76 16.44
N PRO A 201 7.63 9.52 15.58
CA PRO A 201 8.26 10.62 14.87
C PRO A 201 8.79 11.64 15.87
N THR A 202 10.04 12.07 15.66
CA THR A 202 10.61 13.17 16.45
C THR A 202 9.76 14.42 16.22
N PRO A 203 9.32 15.13 17.27
CA PRO A 203 8.60 16.39 17.08
C PRO A 203 9.50 17.35 16.29
N SER A 204 9.00 17.82 15.14
CA SER A 204 9.65 18.91 14.42
C SER A 204 9.69 20.14 15.34
N PRO A 205 10.81 20.87 15.44
CA PRO A 205 10.81 22.15 16.14
C PRO A 205 9.76 23.06 15.48
N SER A 206 8.83 23.59 16.29
CA SER A 206 7.89 24.60 15.83
C SER A 206 8.66 25.73 15.15
N PRO A 207 8.19 26.28 14.01
CA PRO A 207 8.77 27.50 13.48
C PRO A 207 8.68 28.56 14.58
N ALA A 208 9.83 29.13 14.96
CA ALA A 208 9.86 30.24 15.90
C ALA A 208 8.96 31.35 15.37
N VAL A 209 8.01 31.79 16.20
CA VAL A 209 7.25 33.01 15.95
C VAL A 209 8.25 34.17 15.95
N GLY A 210 8.38 34.84 14.81
CA GLY A 210 9.06 36.13 14.71
C GLY A 210 10.33 36.11 13.87
N GLN A 211 10.19 36.40 12.58
CA GLN A 211 11.07 37.33 11.89
C GLN A 211 10.24 38.05 10.83
N GLU A 212 9.69 39.18 11.26
CA GLU A 212 9.11 40.20 10.41
C GLU A 212 10.17 40.60 9.37
N THR A 213 10.04 40.09 8.15
CA THR A 213 10.92 40.48 7.06
C THR A 213 10.53 41.90 6.67
N GLN A 214 11.28 42.88 7.16
CA GLN A 214 11.25 44.24 6.61
C GLN A 214 11.58 44.16 5.11
N ARG A 215 10.54 44.12 4.27
CA ARG A 215 10.71 44.31 2.83
C ARG A 215 11.03 45.77 2.58
N GLY A 216 12.26 46.00 2.13
CA GLY A 216 12.78 47.29 1.76
C GLY A 216 11.88 48.04 0.77
N ARG A 217 11.77 49.34 1.03
CA ARG A 217 11.33 50.36 0.08
C ARG A 217 12.08 50.21 -1.24
N ALA A 218 11.34 49.90 -2.31
CA ALA A 218 11.68 50.33 -3.66
C ALA A 218 10.39 50.89 -4.26
N GLY A 219 10.38 52.20 -4.50
CA GLY A 219 9.24 52.91 -5.07
C GLY A 219 9.23 52.82 -6.58
N GLN A 220 8.04 52.78 -7.17
CA GLN A 220 7.72 53.47 -8.42
C GLN A 220 6.20 53.69 -8.54
N PRO A 221 5.73 54.78 -9.20
CA PRO A 221 4.42 55.35 -8.95
C PRO A 221 3.37 55.01 -10.03
N GLY A 222 2.10 55.13 -9.64
CA GLY A 222 1.01 55.53 -10.55
C GLY A 222 0.01 54.44 -10.92
N GLY A 223 -1.24 54.61 -10.48
CA GLY A 223 -2.39 53.86 -11.02
C GLY A 223 -3.59 53.85 -10.07
N ARG A 224 -4.46 54.85 -10.20
CA ARG A 224 -5.74 54.98 -9.47
C ARG A 224 -6.68 53.80 -9.77
N GLY A 225 -7.49 53.39 -8.79
CA GLY A 225 -8.80 52.83 -9.09
C GLY A 225 -9.39 51.86 -8.06
N GLN A 226 -10.33 52.39 -7.26
CA GLN A 226 -11.57 51.77 -6.80
C GLN A 226 -11.59 50.95 -5.49
N GLU A 227 -12.49 51.44 -4.62
CA GLU A 227 -12.98 50.94 -3.34
C GLU A 227 -13.69 49.59 -3.46
N GLY A 228 -13.72 48.84 -2.34
CA GLY A 228 -14.53 47.62 -2.26
C GLY A 228 -14.45 46.87 -0.93
N VAL A 229 -15.08 47.44 0.10
CA VAL A 229 -15.86 46.76 1.16
C VAL A 229 -15.17 45.67 2.01
N ARG A 230 -14.96 45.99 3.29
CA ARG A 230 -14.81 45.01 4.40
C ARG A 230 -16.20 44.64 4.94
N ILE A 231 -16.49 43.35 5.10
CA ILE A 231 -17.55 42.85 5.98
C ILE A 231 -16.91 41.89 7.00
N PRO A 232 -17.07 42.13 8.33
CA PRO A 232 -16.55 41.22 9.35
C PRO A 232 -17.46 40.02 9.60
N ALA A 233 -16.84 38.88 9.90
CA ALA A 233 -17.47 37.65 10.33
C ALA A 233 -18.19 37.84 11.68
N THR A 234 -19.46 37.45 11.73
CA THR A 234 -20.24 37.34 12.96
C THR A 234 -20.36 35.86 13.33
N ALA A 235 -20.03 35.57 14.58
CA ALA A 235 -20.21 34.28 15.24
C ALA A 235 -21.68 34.07 15.68
N LEU A 236 -21.98 32.82 16.04
CA LEU A 236 -23.08 32.29 16.89
C LEU A 236 -24.07 31.37 16.14
N PRO A 237 -24.79 30.47 16.86
CA PRO A 237 -24.63 30.03 18.25
C PRO A 237 -24.00 28.62 18.40
#